data_AF-A0AB39Q6A9-F1
#
_entry.id   AF-A0AB39Q6A9-F1
#
_cell.length_a   1.000
_cell.length_b   1.000
_cell.length_c   1.000
_cell.angle_alpha   90.00
_cell.angle_beta   90.00
_cell.angle_gamma   90.00
#
_symmetry.space_group_name_H-M   'P 1'
#
loop_
_entity.id
_entity.type
_entity.pdbx_description
1 polymer ?
#
loop_
_entity_poly.entity_id
_entity_poly.type
_entity_poly.pdbx_seq_one_letter_code
_entity_poly.pdbx_strand_id
1 'polypeptide(L)'
;MVTFSQLLELDVAGLERFADRWNAVIHRKIRQAREGFHDDVVRKLHKDHWRGEGGEAAQKHCDRIQVGFDALDAQVKSLSRFLDEEADGVRGTGGAEGLEGWQRIARELDRDAHDAGMKIADDGVVEWSILIDADDPHGEAKYQEKKQAADLVQLRAQ
;
A
#
# COMPACT_ATOMS: atom_id res chain seq x y z
N MET A 1 5.37 3.84 -16.13
CA MET A 1 5.85 4.91 -15.23
C MET A 1 4.62 5.52 -14.60
N VAL A 2 4.59 5.72 -13.29
CA VAL A 2 3.45 6.34 -12.58
C VAL A 2 3.56 7.85 -12.75
N THR A 3 2.47 8.53 -13.12
CA THR A 3 2.42 9.99 -13.27
C THR A 3 2.10 10.68 -11.95
N PHE A 4 2.36 11.99 -11.86
CA PHE A 4 2.04 12.79 -10.67
C PHE A 4 0.54 12.73 -10.34
N SER A 5 -0.33 12.92 -11.34
CA SER A 5 -1.78 12.80 -11.18
C SER A 5 -2.22 11.40 -10.73
N GLN A 6 -1.58 10.34 -11.26
CA GLN A 6 -1.87 8.97 -10.83
C GLN A 6 -1.50 8.72 -9.36
N LEU A 7 -0.48 9.38 -8.82
CA LEU A 7 -0.14 9.32 -7.40
C LEU A 7 -1.19 10.04 -6.52
N LEU A 8 -1.69 11.20 -6.99
CA LEU A 8 -2.75 11.95 -6.29
C LEU A 8 -4.09 11.19 -6.24
N GLU A 9 -4.40 10.46 -7.30
CA GLU A 9 -5.64 9.68 -7.48
C GLU A 9 -5.61 8.30 -6.82
N LEU A 10 -4.44 7.84 -6.37
CA LEU A 10 -4.28 6.51 -5.79
C LEU A 10 -5.18 6.34 -4.54
N ASP A 11 -6.04 5.32 -4.53
CA ASP A 11 -6.88 4.99 -3.37
C ASP A 11 -6.06 4.20 -2.33
N VAL A 12 -5.12 4.88 -1.66
CA VAL A 12 -4.29 4.31 -0.59
C VAL A 12 -5.17 3.77 0.54
N ALA A 13 -6.20 4.52 0.93
CA ALA A 13 -7.18 4.08 1.91
C ALA A 13 -7.94 2.81 1.45
N GLY A 14 -8.10 2.61 0.14
CA GLY A 14 -8.66 1.39 -0.44
C GLY A 14 -7.77 0.17 -0.29
N LEU A 15 -6.45 0.37 -0.45
CA LEU A 15 -5.44 -0.67 -0.22
C LEU A 15 -5.39 -1.08 1.25
N GLU A 16 -5.42 -0.11 2.18
CA GLU A 16 -5.52 -0.37 3.62
C GLU A 16 -6.80 -1.14 3.98
N ARG A 17 -7.97 -0.67 3.51
CA ARG A 17 -9.25 -1.38 3.72
C ARG A 17 -9.22 -2.79 3.13
N PHE A 18 -8.52 -2.99 2.02
CA PHE A 18 -8.35 -4.31 1.45
C PHE A 18 -7.45 -5.19 2.33
N ALA A 19 -6.31 -4.67 2.80
CA ALA A 19 -5.41 -5.37 3.71
C ALA A 19 -6.12 -5.77 5.02
N ASP A 20 -6.88 -4.86 5.62
CA ASP A 20 -7.69 -5.11 6.80
C ASP A 20 -8.72 -6.22 6.58
N ARG A 21 -9.48 -6.15 5.48
CA ARG A 21 -10.48 -7.19 5.15
C ARG A 21 -9.83 -8.52 4.83
N TRP A 22 -8.71 -8.51 4.13
CA TRP A 22 -7.91 -9.69 3.82
C TRP A 22 -7.47 -10.40 5.09
N ASN A 23 -6.96 -9.65 6.06
CA ASN A 23 -6.57 -10.17 7.37
C ASN A 23 -7.77 -10.67 8.18
N ALA A 24 -8.82 -9.86 8.31
CA ALA A 24 -9.97 -10.17 9.14
C ALA A 24 -10.77 -11.37 8.63
N VAL A 25 -10.83 -11.57 7.32
CA VAL A 25 -11.67 -12.61 6.69
C VAL A 25 -10.84 -13.78 6.19
N ILE A 26 -9.86 -13.55 5.32
CA ILE A 26 -9.16 -14.62 4.61
C ILE A 26 -8.13 -15.29 5.52
N HIS A 27 -7.22 -14.52 6.11
CA HIS A 27 -6.21 -15.06 7.02
C HIS A 27 -6.85 -15.74 8.23
N ARG A 28 -7.87 -15.13 8.83
CA ARG A 28 -8.63 -15.77 9.93
C ARG A 28 -9.26 -17.10 9.52
N LYS A 29 -9.91 -17.18 8.35
CA LYS A 29 -10.55 -18.43 7.88
C LYS A 29 -9.53 -19.51 7.58
N ILE A 30 -8.41 -19.18 6.95
CA ILE A 30 -7.33 -20.14 6.67
C ILE A 30 -6.74 -20.66 7.98
N ARG A 31 -6.47 -19.77 8.94
CA ARG A 31 -6.01 -20.15 10.27
C ARG A 31 -6.99 -21.09 10.97
N GLN A 32 -8.29 -20.75 10.96
CA GLN A 32 -9.33 -21.61 11.55
C GLN A 32 -9.43 -22.97 10.85
N ALA A 33 -9.35 -23.00 9.53
CA ALA A 33 -9.36 -24.26 8.76
C ALA A 33 -8.14 -25.12 9.09
N ARG A 34 -6.95 -24.51 9.21
CA ARG A 34 -5.73 -25.20 9.62
C ARG A 34 -5.83 -25.76 11.03
N GLU A 35 -6.22 -24.93 11.99
CA GLU A 35 -6.38 -25.32 13.40
C GLU A 35 -7.42 -26.45 13.52
N GLY A 36 -8.57 -26.31 12.85
CA GLY A 36 -9.60 -27.36 12.81
C GLY A 36 -9.10 -28.65 12.17
N PHE A 37 -8.43 -28.59 11.02
CA PHE A 37 -7.87 -29.79 10.37
C PHE A 37 -6.83 -30.49 11.26
N HIS A 38 -5.93 -29.71 11.88
CA HIS A 38 -4.93 -30.27 12.79
C HIS A 38 -5.58 -30.92 14.02
N ASP A 39 -6.50 -30.22 14.69
CA ASP A 39 -7.10 -30.68 15.95
C ASP A 39 -8.09 -31.83 15.74
N ASP A 40 -8.90 -31.76 14.69
CA ASP A 40 -9.96 -32.72 14.44
C ASP A 40 -9.54 -33.94 13.62
N VAL A 41 -8.51 -33.81 12.78
CA VAL A 41 -8.07 -34.89 11.89
C VAL A 41 -6.69 -35.38 12.31
N VAL A 42 -5.66 -34.55 12.18
CA VAL A 42 -4.26 -34.98 12.35
C VAL A 42 -4.01 -35.48 13.77
N ARG A 43 -4.34 -34.68 14.78
CA ARG A 43 -4.13 -35.03 16.19
C ARG A 43 -4.87 -36.32 16.57
N LYS A 44 -6.08 -36.54 16.04
CA LYS A 44 -6.84 -37.77 16.32
C LYS A 44 -6.25 -38.99 15.60
N LEU A 45 -5.77 -38.83 14.37
CA LEU A 45 -5.09 -39.89 13.62
C LEU A 45 -3.79 -40.34 14.28
N HIS A 46 -3.03 -39.40 14.87
CA HIS A 46 -1.77 -39.67 15.56
C HIS A 46 -1.96 -40.28 16.97
N LYS A 47 -3.17 -40.17 17.56
CA LYS A 47 -3.51 -40.73 18.90
C LYS A 47 -3.81 -42.25 18.89
N ASP A 48 -3.13 -43.01 18.04
CA ASP A 48 -3.06 -44.48 18.13
C ASP A 48 -4.34 -45.27 17.75
N HIS A 49 -5.37 -44.60 17.23
CA HIS A 49 -6.62 -45.27 16.82
C HIS A 49 -6.54 -45.97 15.45
N TRP A 50 -5.53 -45.65 14.62
CA TRP A 50 -5.42 -46.11 13.23
C TRP A 50 -4.06 -46.79 13.00
N ARG A 51 -3.92 -48.03 13.46
CA ARG A 51 -2.70 -48.84 13.30
C ARG A 51 -2.72 -49.64 12.00
N GLY A 52 -1.52 -49.97 11.49
CA GLY A 52 -1.32 -50.74 10.27
C GLY A 52 -1.08 -49.87 9.04
N GLU A 53 -0.76 -50.50 7.92
CA GLU A 53 -0.30 -49.85 6.67
C GLU A 53 -1.29 -48.79 6.14
N GLY A 54 -2.59 -49.05 6.23
CA GLY A 54 -3.63 -48.08 5.86
C GLY A 54 -3.68 -46.85 6.77
N GLY A 55 -3.41 -47.03 8.07
CA GLY A 55 -3.31 -45.92 9.03
C GLY A 55 -2.09 -45.05 8.78
N GLU A 56 -0.93 -45.66 8.53
CA GLU A 56 0.30 -44.95 8.17
C GLU A 56 0.14 -44.17 6.85
N ALA A 57 -0.50 -44.75 5.85
CA ALA A 57 -0.80 -44.07 4.59
C ALA A 57 -1.73 -42.86 4.79
N ALA A 58 -2.76 -43.00 5.63
CA ALA A 58 -3.68 -41.93 5.97
C ALA A 58 -2.98 -40.80 6.76
N GLN A 59 -2.12 -41.14 7.73
CA GLN A 59 -1.31 -40.16 8.46
C GLN A 59 -0.42 -39.36 7.50
N LYS A 60 0.35 -40.06 6.66
CA LYS A 60 1.24 -39.41 5.68
C LYS A 60 0.50 -38.50 4.71
N HIS A 61 -0.71 -38.88 4.30
CA HIS A 61 -1.56 -38.04 3.46
C HIS A 61 -2.05 -36.79 4.21
N CYS A 62 -2.53 -36.94 5.44
CA CYS A 62 -3.00 -35.81 6.25
C CYS A 62 -1.85 -34.85 6.60
N ASP A 63 -0.66 -35.36 6.91
CA ASP A 63 0.52 -34.53 7.17
C ASP A 63 0.89 -33.68 5.94
N ARG A 64 0.79 -34.25 4.73
CA ARG A 64 1.00 -33.49 3.48
C ARG A 64 -0.03 -32.37 3.31
N ILE A 65 -1.30 -32.62 3.65
CA ILE A 65 -2.34 -31.59 3.62
C ILE A 65 -2.02 -30.48 4.63
N GLN A 66 -1.57 -30.84 5.84
CA GLN A 66 -1.17 -29.87 6.86
C GLN A 66 -0.03 -28.95 6.37
N VAL A 67 1.01 -29.52 5.72
CA VAL A 67 2.08 -28.74 5.09
C VAL A 67 1.53 -27.78 4.03
N GLY A 68 0.51 -28.20 3.26
CA GLY A 68 -0.18 -27.32 2.31
C GLY A 68 -0.87 -26.13 2.98
N PHE A 69 -1.56 -26.36 4.11
CA PHE A 69 -2.16 -25.28 4.89
C PHE A 69 -1.11 -24.33 5.49
N ASP A 70 0.02 -24.85 5.96
CA ASP A 70 1.11 -24.02 6.49
C ASP A 70 1.74 -23.13 5.41
N ALA A 71 1.94 -23.66 4.20
CA ALA A 71 2.42 -22.89 3.07
C ALA A 71 1.43 -21.77 2.67
N LEU A 72 0.13 -22.08 2.65
CA LEU A 72 -0.91 -21.09 2.36
C LEU A 72 -0.95 -19.99 3.42
N ASP A 73 -0.88 -20.34 4.71
CA ASP A 73 -0.83 -19.38 5.82
C ASP A 73 0.37 -18.42 5.68
N ALA A 74 1.54 -18.95 5.29
CA ALA A 74 2.74 -18.14 5.05
C ALA A 74 2.55 -17.16 3.88
N GLN A 75 1.97 -17.61 2.76
CA GLN A 75 1.71 -16.74 1.60
C GLN A 75 0.73 -15.62 1.94
N VAL A 76 -0.35 -15.93 2.68
CA VAL A 76 -1.35 -14.95 3.09
C VAL A 76 -0.76 -13.90 4.01
N LYS A 77 0.10 -14.29 4.96
CA LYS A 77 0.84 -13.36 5.82
C LYS A 77 1.81 -12.48 5.03
N SER A 78 2.50 -13.06 4.05
CA SER A 78 3.42 -12.31 3.20
C SER A 78 2.69 -11.23 2.39
N LEU A 79 1.51 -11.53 1.84
CA LEU A 79 0.74 -10.55 1.10
C LEU A 79 0.26 -9.41 2.00
N SER A 80 -0.26 -9.72 3.20
CA SER A 80 -0.64 -8.69 4.17
C SER A 80 0.54 -7.79 4.49
N ARG A 81 1.70 -8.39 4.80
CA ARG A 81 2.90 -7.63 5.15
C ARG A 81 3.34 -6.72 4.01
N PHE A 82 3.31 -7.21 2.78
CA PHE A 82 3.64 -6.41 1.61
C PHE A 82 2.69 -5.22 1.46
N LEU A 83 1.37 -5.44 1.60
CA LEU A 83 0.39 -4.36 1.49
C LEU A 83 0.54 -3.31 2.59
N ASP A 84 0.78 -3.75 3.83
CA ASP A 84 1.04 -2.85 4.94
C ASP A 84 2.34 -2.05 4.71
N GLU A 85 3.42 -2.70 4.26
CA GLU A 85 4.71 -2.05 3.99
C GLU A 85 4.65 -1.07 2.81
N GLU A 86 3.87 -1.33 1.76
CA GLU A 86 3.72 -0.40 0.63
C GLU A 86 2.78 0.76 0.96
N ALA A 87 1.69 0.51 1.70
CA ALA A 87 0.76 1.56 2.11
C ALA A 87 1.38 2.51 3.15
N ASP A 88 1.89 1.96 4.26
CA ASP A 88 2.42 2.71 5.40
C ASP A 88 3.93 2.99 5.31
N GLY A 89 4.65 2.30 4.43
CA GLY A 89 6.11 2.31 4.42
C GLY A 89 6.73 1.36 5.45
N VAL A 90 8.06 1.28 5.47
CA VAL A 90 8.78 0.41 6.41
C VAL A 90 8.55 0.86 7.85
N ARG A 91 8.27 -0.09 8.76
CA ARG A 91 8.09 0.18 10.20
C ARG A 91 9.21 1.07 10.77
N GLY A 92 8.82 2.22 11.30
CA GLY A 92 9.74 3.18 11.94
C GLY A 92 9.94 4.49 11.15
N THR A 93 9.44 4.59 9.93
CA THR A 93 9.51 5.81 9.10
C THR A 93 8.31 6.74 9.28
N GLY A 94 7.32 6.33 10.07
CA GLY A 94 6.15 7.15 10.41
C GLY A 94 5.24 7.47 9.21
N GLY A 95 5.09 6.54 8.26
CA GLY A 95 4.22 6.77 7.09
C GLY A 95 4.89 7.56 5.97
N ALA A 96 6.07 8.16 6.19
CA ALA A 96 6.68 9.11 5.26
C ALA A 96 7.21 8.44 3.98
N GLU A 97 7.62 7.18 4.08
CA GLU A 97 8.19 6.44 2.94
C GLU A 97 7.17 5.54 2.22
N GLY A 98 5.94 5.42 2.74
CA GLY A 98 4.84 4.66 2.11
C GLY A 98 4.00 5.49 1.15
N LEU A 99 3.16 4.82 0.35
CA LEU A 99 2.27 5.48 -0.62
C LEU A 99 1.42 6.60 0.00
N GLU A 100 1.01 6.46 1.26
CA GLU A 100 0.29 7.50 1.99
C GLU A 100 1.14 8.77 2.18
N GLY A 101 2.40 8.63 2.59
CA GLY A 101 3.34 9.73 2.77
C GLY A 101 3.65 10.43 1.44
N TRP A 102 3.88 9.65 0.38
CA TRP A 102 4.15 10.20 -0.94
C TRP A 102 2.95 10.96 -1.50
N GLN A 103 1.74 10.43 -1.31
CA GLN A 103 0.50 11.11 -1.69
C GLN A 103 0.29 12.41 -0.90
N ARG A 104 0.64 12.42 0.40
CA ARG A 104 0.57 13.62 1.24
C ARG A 104 1.49 14.71 0.73
N ILE A 105 2.75 14.37 0.47
CA ILE A 105 3.76 15.28 -0.08
C ILE A 105 3.31 15.81 -1.45
N ALA A 106 2.80 14.93 -2.32
CA ALA A 106 2.27 15.34 -3.63
C ALA A 106 1.09 16.31 -3.51
N ARG A 107 0.17 16.11 -2.56
CA ARG A 107 -0.94 17.03 -2.30
C ARG A 107 -0.49 18.38 -1.73
N GLU A 108 0.53 18.37 -0.90
CA GLU A 108 1.15 19.61 -0.38
C GLU A 108 1.81 20.38 -1.53
N LEU A 109 2.57 19.71 -2.39
CA LEU A 109 3.19 20.31 -3.58
C LEU A 109 2.15 20.87 -4.56
N ASP A 110 1.07 20.14 -4.83
CA ASP A 110 -0.02 20.60 -5.71
C ASP A 110 -0.70 21.85 -5.14
N ARG A 111 -0.93 21.90 -3.83
CA ARG A 111 -1.48 23.07 -3.14
C ARG A 111 -0.53 24.28 -3.21
N ASP A 112 0.75 24.08 -2.87
CA ASP A 112 1.77 25.13 -2.91
C ASP A 112 1.92 25.70 -4.34
N ALA A 113 1.91 24.83 -5.36
CA ALA A 113 1.93 25.24 -6.75
C ALA A 113 0.68 26.04 -7.12
N HIS A 114 -0.51 25.57 -6.72
CA HIS A 114 -1.76 26.27 -6.98
C HIS A 114 -1.79 27.66 -6.33
N ASP A 115 -1.37 27.77 -5.07
CA ASP A 115 -1.27 29.04 -4.33
C ASP A 115 -0.27 30.00 -4.99
N ALA A 116 0.80 29.47 -5.57
CA ALA A 116 1.76 30.23 -6.37
C ALA A 116 1.23 30.60 -7.78
N GLY A 117 0.04 30.15 -8.18
CA GLY A 117 -0.53 30.38 -9.51
C GLY A 117 0.07 29.47 -10.59
N MET A 118 0.52 28.29 -10.22
CA MET A 118 1.08 27.26 -11.10
C MET A 118 0.21 26.01 -11.08
N LYS A 119 0.51 25.09 -12.00
CA LYS A 119 -0.02 23.73 -12.04
C LYS A 119 1.14 22.76 -12.22
N ILE A 120 1.02 21.55 -11.68
CA ILE A 120 1.99 20.48 -11.89
C ILE A 120 1.43 19.56 -12.98
N ALA A 121 2.16 19.34 -14.06
CA ALA A 121 1.78 18.44 -15.14
C ALA A 121 1.99 16.96 -14.75
N ASP A 122 1.44 16.04 -15.54
CA ASP A 122 1.52 14.59 -15.28
C ASP A 122 2.95 14.06 -15.18
N ASP A 123 3.89 14.67 -15.89
CA ASP A 123 5.31 14.34 -15.88
C ASP A 123 6.09 15.00 -14.72
N GLY A 124 5.39 15.74 -13.86
CA GLY A 124 5.97 16.46 -12.71
C GLY A 124 6.53 17.85 -13.06
N VAL A 125 6.39 18.31 -14.30
CA VAL A 125 6.83 19.66 -14.69
C VAL A 125 5.88 20.71 -14.11
N VAL A 126 6.43 21.70 -13.41
CA VAL A 126 5.67 22.85 -12.92
C VAL A 126 5.47 23.85 -14.07
N GLU A 127 4.22 24.09 -14.43
CA GLU A 127 3.81 25.03 -15.46
C GLU A 127 3.08 26.24 -14.85
N TRP A 128 3.31 27.41 -15.41
CA TRP A 128 2.54 28.61 -15.04
C TRP A 128 1.08 28.44 -15.46
N SER A 129 0.16 28.59 -14.50
CA SER A 129 -1.22 28.91 -14.85
C SER A 129 -1.26 30.41 -15.15
N ILE A 130 -1.73 30.79 -16.33
CA ILE A 130 -1.79 32.20 -16.72
C ILE A 130 -2.85 32.88 -15.85
N LEU A 131 -2.39 33.40 -14.71
CA LEU A 131 -3.14 34.24 -13.78
C LEU A 131 -2.54 35.66 -13.79
N ILE A 132 -2.06 36.09 -14.96
CA ILE A 132 -1.72 37.48 -15.23
C ILE A 132 -2.85 38.00 -16.11
N ASP A 133 -3.75 38.74 -15.47
CA ASP A 133 -4.67 39.61 -16.21
C ASP A 133 -3.78 40.61 -16.96
N ALA A 134 -3.84 40.62 -18.29
CA ALA A 134 -2.89 41.37 -19.12
C ALA A 134 -2.93 42.89 -18.86
N ASP A 135 -3.99 43.36 -18.20
CA ASP A 135 -4.22 44.75 -17.80
C ASP A 135 -3.87 45.07 -16.33
N ASP A 136 -3.28 44.14 -15.55
CA ASP A 136 -2.86 44.43 -14.17
C ASP A 136 -1.55 45.27 -14.17
N PRO A 137 -1.57 46.55 -13.72
CA PRO A 137 -0.38 47.39 -13.65
C PRO A 137 0.69 46.88 -12.66
N HIS A 138 0.36 45.89 -11.81
CA HIS A 138 1.29 45.19 -10.92
C HIS A 138 1.61 43.76 -11.39
N GLY A 139 1.21 43.37 -12.60
CA GLY A 139 1.38 42.02 -13.14
C GLY A 139 2.84 41.55 -13.17
N GLU A 140 3.78 42.42 -13.53
CA GLU A 140 5.21 42.09 -13.56
C GLU A 140 5.79 41.83 -12.16
N ALA A 141 5.41 42.65 -11.16
CA ALA A 141 5.87 42.46 -9.78
C ALA A 141 5.30 41.15 -9.18
N LYS A 142 4.01 40.87 -9.42
CA LYS A 142 3.38 39.60 -9.05
C LYS A 142 4.01 38.41 -9.76
N TYR A 143 4.38 38.56 -11.04
CA TYR A 143 5.08 37.52 -11.79
C TYR A 143 6.44 37.19 -11.19
N GLN A 144 7.25 38.20 -10.86
CA GLN A 144 8.57 37.98 -10.25
C GLN A 144 8.48 37.36 -8.84
N GLU A 145 7.54 37.81 -8.01
CA GLU A 145 7.30 37.25 -6.67
C GLU A 145 6.85 35.79 -6.75
N LYS A 146 5.89 35.49 -7.64
CA LYS A 146 5.45 34.11 -7.88
C LYS A 146 6.57 33.26 -8.49
N LYS A 147 7.46 33.82 -9.30
CA LYS A 147 8.56 33.07 -9.94
C LYS A 147 9.55 32.59 -8.89
N GLN A 148 9.86 33.43 -7.90
CA GLN A 148 10.69 33.03 -6.78
C GLN A 148 10.03 31.91 -5.94
N ALA A 149 8.71 31.96 -5.76
CA ALA A 149 7.97 30.86 -5.13
C ALA A 149 8.03 29.56 -5.97
N ALA A 150 7.94 29.67 -7.30
CA ALA A 150 8.09 28.55 -8.24
C ALA A 150 9.42 27.82 -8.06
N ASP A 151 10.52 28.59 -8.08
CA ASP A 151 11.86 28.06 -7.99
C ASP A 151 12.07 27.34 -6.65
N LEU A 152 11.45 27.83 -5.57
CA LEU A 152 11.46 27.19 -4.26
C LEU A 152 10.66 25.88 -4.23
N VAL A 153 9.49 25.81 -4.88
CA VAL A 153 8.70 24.58 -5.00
C VAL A 153 9.45 23.55 -5.85
N GLN A 154 10.06 23.98 -6.96
CA GLN A 154 10.84 23.10 -7.82
C GLN A 154 12.08 22.54 -7.12
N LEU A 155 12.74 23.34 -6.26
CA LEU A 155 13.82 22.88 -5.39
C LEU A 155 13.38 21.83 -4.36
N ARG A 156 12.14 21.90 -3.87
CA ARG A 156 11.57 20.92 -2.93
C ARG A 156 11.10 19.63 -3.59
N ALA A 157 10.85 19.66 -4.90
CA ALA A 157 10.39 18.51 -5.68
C ALA A 157 11.54 17.65 -6.23
N GLN A 158 12.80 18.06 -6.05
CA GLN A 158 14.03 17.31 -6.38
C GLN A 158 14.56 16.53 -5.18
#